data_AF-A0A6J7GSS6-F1
#
_entry.id   AF-A0A6J7GSS6-F1
#
_cell.length_a   1.000
_cell.length_b   1.000
_cell.length_c   1.000
_cell.angle_alpha   90.00
_cell.angle_beta   90.00
_cell.angle_gamma   90.00
#
_symmetry.space_group_name_H-M   'P 1'
#
loop_
_entity.id
_entity.type
_entity.pdbx_description
1 polymer ?
#
loop_
_entity_poly.entity_id
_entity_poly.type
_entity_poly.pdbx_seq_one_letter_code
_entity_poly.pdbx_strand_id
1 'polypeptide(L)'
;MCLFLGSVFSSASTAAAPKAGALCSKVGATSNSAGKKFTCIKSGKKLVWNKGALVKKPTPTPTPTPTPTPTPTPTPTPTPTPTPTPTPTPTPTPTLPAVSLVNDPRISSKASDQGIAFCKIEDLIPSPPRNPGISMGFPRPTIFAPTNRPLKVLALPISFPDKKFSPSDLQQFIDEGSTMNKFISAVSYGVSGVDWIIPAESLWINAPKTRSEYGLMPGQNPSDEWSAFIKQMYELTSPNLDVKSYDLVEMETARWEENDINQIQPGMTFDTPSGIAKQTVFAAGRSSGDWLMVHEYGHAWLGFKDLYIFKGTNAEEYHAASGIWDLMNAYIGVELFAWHRFLAGWLPDNQVDCMNNSPKKAVRYIASLEDKNTITKSIFIKLSQGKILCIESRRNRGFDKITQEGVLVYVLDTSINNGQGPIVTLSPLLNGKTQSRLAPGLLTPGDSLVYENITISNVSSSFDGDLVSIEIG
;
A
#
# COMPACT_ATOMS: atom_id res chain seq x y z
N MET A 1 -9.52 14.25 -27.92
CA MET A 1 -8.98 13.86 -29.24
C MET A 1 -7.96 12.75 -29.01
N CYS A 2 -8.41 11.50 -28.99
CA CYS A 2 -7.55 10.32 -28.83
C CYS A 2 -7.49 9.60 -30.17
N LEU A 3 -6.26 9.35 -30.63
CA LEU A 3 -5.94 8.68 -31.89
C LEU A 3 -6.54 7.27 -31.92
N PHE A 4 -7.38 7.03 -32.94
CA PHE A 4 -7.74 5.70 -33.39
C PHE A 4 -6.51 5.01 -33.99
N LEU A 5 -6.09 3.91 -33.38
CA LEU A 5 -5.32 2.87 -34.08
C LEU A 5 -6.29 1.74 -34.37
N GLY A 6 -6.78 1.71 -35.62
CA GLY A 6 -7.57 0.61 -36.15
C GLY A 6 -6.70 -0.64 -36.30
N SER A 7 -6.89 -1.62 -35.42
CA SER A 7 -6.28 -2.94 -35.55
C SER A 7 -7.16 -3.78 -36.47
N VAL A 8 -6.62 -4.09 -37.64
CA VAL A 8 -7.18 -5.01 -38.63
C VAL A 8 -7.30 -6.39 -37.99
N PHE A 9 -8.51 -6.96 -37.98
CA PHE A 9 -8.74 -8.35 -37.58
C PHE A 9 -7.93 -9.28 -38.50
N SER A 10 -6.87 -9.90 -37.95
CA SER A 10 -6.32 -11.13 -38.51
C SER A 10 -6.89 -12.29 -37.72
N SER A 11 -7.73 -13.08 -38.37
CA SER A 11 -8.14 -14.41 -37.95
C SER A 11 -6.89 -15.22 -37.53
N ALA A 12 -6.82 -15.61 -36.26
CA ALA A 12 -5.80 -16.52 -35.77
C ALA A 12 -5.99 -17.88 -36.45
N SER A 13 -5.17 -18.15 -37.47
CA SER A 13 -5.02 -19.49 -38.00
C SER A 13 -4.36 -20.33 -36.92
N THR A 14 -5.03 -21.40 -36.49
CA THR A 14 -4.45 -22.42 -35.62
C THR A 14 -3.18 -22.96 -36.28
N ALA A 15 -2.02 -22.54 -35.79
CA ALA A 15 -0.74 -22.95 -36.34
C ALA A 15 -0.60 -24.48 -36.21
N ALA A 16 -0.55 -25.17 -37.35
CA ALA A 16 -0.39 -26.61 -37.41
C ALA A 16 0.89 -27.04 -36.68
N ALA A 17 0.83 -28.19 -35.98
CA ALA A 17 1.97 -28.74 -35.25
C ALA A 17 3.23 -28.82 -36.15
N PRO A 18 4.42 -28.46 -35.64
CA PRO A 18 5.64 -28.40 -36.43
C PRO A 18 5.98 -29.79 -37.00
N LYS A 19 6.20 -29.84 -38.32
CA LYS A 19 6.72 -31.00 -39.04
C LYS A 19 8.08 -30.66 -39.63
N ALA A 20 9.03 -31.61 -39.60
CA ALA A 20 10.35 -31.40 -40.19
C ALA A 20 10.25 -30.93 -41.65
N GLY A 21 10.97 -29.86 -42.00
CA GLY A 21 10.94 -29.26 -43.33
C GLY A 21 9.79 -28.28 -43.60
N ALA A 22 8.79 -28.18 -42.71
CA ALA A 22 7.73 -27.18 -42.83
C ALA A 22 8.26 -25.77 -42.52
N LEU A 23 7.63 -24.75 -43.11
CA LEU A 23 8.03 -23.35 -42.93
C LEU A 23 7.87 -22.91 -41.48
N CYS A 24 8.79 -22.06 -41.04
CA CYS A 24 8.75 -21.42 -39.74
C CYS A 24 9.06 -19.92 -39.88
N SER A 25 8.54 -19.12 -38.94
CA SER A 25 8.52 -17.66 -39.06
C SER A 25 9.79 -16.97 -38.58
N LYS A 26 10.59 -17.61 -37.70
CA LYS A 26 11.76 -16.98 -37.07
C LYS A 26 12.86 -17.98 -36.73
N VAL A 27 14.08 -17.74 -37.21
CA VAL A 27 15.27 -18.55 -36.87
C VAL A 27 15.42 -18.64 -35.36
N GLY A 28 15.68 -19.84 -34.84
CA GLY A 28 15.85 -20.10 -33.41
C GLY A 28 14.55 -20.29 -32.63
N ALA A 29 13.38 -20.07 -33.24
CA ALA A 29 12.12 -20.48 -32.62
C ALA A 29 12.12 -21.99 -32.35
N THR A 30 11.58 -22.41 -31.20
CA THR A 30 11.48 -23.83 -30.83
C THR A 30 10.04 -24.23 -30.57
N SER A 31 9.68 -25.46 -30.90
CA SER A 31 8.35 -26.01 -30.65
C SER A 31 8.45 -27.50 -30.37
N ASN A 32 7.66 -27.99 -29.40
CA ASN A 32 7.64 -29.40 -29.03
C ASN A 32 6.44 -30.08 -29.70
N SER A 33 6.66 -31.23 -30.34
CA SER A 33 5.60 -32.05 -30.93
C SER A 33 6.02 -33.51 -30.96
N ALA A 34 5.12 -34.42 -30.60
CA ALA A 34 5.36 -35.87 -30.59
C ALA A 34 6.68 -36.30 -29.91
N GLY A 35 7.00 -35.70 -28.75
CA GLY A 35 8.20 -36.04 -27.96
C GLY A 35 9.53 -35.55 -28.56
N LYS A 36 9.49 -34.70 -29.60
CA LYS A 36 10.66 -34.08 -30.22
C LYS A 36 10.59 -32.56 -30.09
N LYS A 37 11.75 -31.95 -29.86
CA LYS A 37 11.94 -30.50 -29.90
C LYS A 37 12.44 -30.09 -31.28
N PHE A 38 11.63 -29.34 -32.00
CA PHE A 38 11.97 -28.76 -33.30
C PHE A 38 12.55 -27.37 -33.13
N THR A 39 13.57 -27.04 -33.91
CA THR A 39 14.17 -25.70 -33.97
C THR A 39 14.10 -25.18 -35.40
N CYS A 40 13.63 -23.94 -35.56
CA CYS A 40 13.57 -23.27 -36.84
C CYS A 40 14.99 -22.88 -37.30
N ILE A 41 15.43 -23.43 -38.44
CA ILE A 41 16.77 -23.24 -38.99
C ILE A 41 16.69 -22.70 -40.42
N LYS A 42 17.78 -22.08 -40.88
CA LYS A 42 17.91 -21.64 -42.28
C LYS A 42 18.31 -22.84 -43.14
N SER A 43 17.52 -23.11 -44.20
CA SER A 43 17.84 -24.11 -45.21
C SER A 43 17.69 -23.46 -46.59
N GLY A 44 18.83 -23.14 -47.21
CA GLY A 44 18.88 -22.31 -48.42
C GLY A 44 18.34 -20.89 -48.17
N LYS A 45 17.37 -20.45 -49.00
CA LYS A 45 16.70 -19.14 -48.88
C LYS A 45 15.46 -19.16 -47.97
N LYS A 46 15.10 -20.31 -47.38
CA LYS A 46 13.88 -20.48 -46.56
C LYS A 46 14.21 -20.82 -45.11
N LEU A 47 13.25 -20.54 -44.23
CA LEU A 47 13.28 -20.96 -42.83
C LEU A 47 12.38 -22.17 -42.64
N VAL A 48 12.95 -23.27 -42.13
CA VAL A 48 12.24 -24.53 -41.94
C VAL A 48 12.53 -25.16 -40.58
N TRP A 49 11.58 -25.91 -40.05
CA TRP A 49 11.80 -26.74 -38.87
C TRP A 49 12.83 -27.84 -39.17
N ASN A 50 13.80 -28.01 -38.27
CA ASN A 50 14.78 -29.09 -38.37
C ASN A 50 14.13 -30.49 -38.17
N LYS A 51 14.92 -31.56 -38.18
CA LYS A 51 14.41 -32.94 -38.03
C LYS A 51 13.83 -33.27 -36.63
N GLY A 52 13.92 -32.34 -35.69
CA GLY A 52 13.54 -32.51 -34.29
C GLY A 52 14.56 -33.35 -33.51
N ALA A 53 14.93 -32.90 -32.32
CA ALA A 53 15.74 -33.67 -31.37
C ALA A 53 14.82 -34.40 -30.39
N LEU A 54 15.08 -35.67 -30.10
CA LEU A 54 14.33 -36.41 -29.07
C LEU A 54 14.52 -35.72 -27.72
N VAL A 55 13.42 -35.39 -27.06
CA VAL A 55 13.46 -34.89 -25.69
C VAL A 55 13.65 -36.10 -24.79
N LYS A 56 14.83 -36.24 -24.18
CA LYS A 56 15.11 -37.34 -23.24
C LYS A 56 14.12 -37.23 -22.09
N LYS A 57 13.23 -38.22 -21.96
CA LYS A 57 12.32 -38.36 -20.81
C LYS A 57 13.18 -38.33 -19.54
N PRO A 58 12.89 -37.47 -18.55
CA PRO A 58 13.64 -37.49 -17.30
C PRO A 58 13.52 -38.90 -16.70
N THR A 59 14.66 -39.53 -16.46
CA THR A 59 14.72 -40.82 -15.76
C THR A 59 14.18 -40.59 -14.35
N PRO A 60 13.19 -41.35 -13.86
CA PRO A 60 12.74 -41.23 -12.49
C PRO A 60 13.94 -41.53 -11.58
N THR A 61 14.30 -40.57 -10.75
CA THR A 61 15.24 -40.77 -9.65
C THR A 61 14.61 -41.80 -8.70
N PRO A 62 15.30 -42.88 -8.33
CA PRO A 62 14.73 -43.88 -7.43
C PRO A 62 14.39 -43.24 -6.08
N THR A 63 13.13 -43.41 -5.67
CA THR A 63 12.66 -43.07 -4.33
C THR A 63 13.46 -43.87 -3.30
N PRO A 64 14.10 -43.23 -2.29
CA PRO A 64 14.82 -43.98 -1.27
C PRO A 64 13.86 -44.87 -0.48
N THR A 65 14.20 -46.15 -0.39
CA THR A 65 13.51 -47.14 0.44
C THR A 65 13.57 -46.69 1.91
N PRO A 66 12.45 -46.68 2.67
CA PRO A 66 12.48 -46.35 4.08
C PRO A 66 13.38 -47.33 4.82
N THR A 67 14.44 -46.80 5.43
CA THR A 67 15.33 -47.55 6.31
C THR A 67 14.59 -47.75 7.64
N PRO A 68 14.58 -48.96 8.24
CA PRO A 68 13.92 -49.18 9.53
C PRO A 68 14.49 -48.23 10.58
N THR A 69 13.60 -47.49 11.22
CA THR A 69 13.93 -46.54 12.29
C THR A 69 14.51 -47.34 13.47
N PRO A 70 15.73 -47.04 13.94
CA PRO A 70 16.27 -47.68 15.13
C PRO A 70 15.41 -47.32 16.35
N THR A 71 15.11 -48.34 17.15
CA THR A 71 14.46 -48.22 18.45
C THR A 71 15.19 -47.18 19.31
N PRO A 72 14.49 -46.24 19.97
CA PRO A 72 15.14 -45.20 20.75
C PRO A 72 15.91 -45.83 21.93
N THR A 73 17.23 -45.70 21.89
CA THR A 73 18.10 -45.92 23.04
C THR A 73 17.74 -44.87 24.11
N PRO A 74 17.58 -45.24 25.40
CA PRO A 74 17.28 -44.29 26.45
C PRO A 74 18.31 -43.18 26.48
N THR A 75 17.85 -41.94 26.26
CA THR A 75 18.67 -40.75 26.30
C THR A 75 19.11 -40.51 27.75
N PRO A 76 20.42 -40.36 28.03
CA PRO A 76 20.86 -40.02 29.38
C PRO A 76 20.27 -38.67 29.79
N THR A 77 19.71 -38.65 31.00
CA THR A 77 19.17 -37.46 31.65
C THR A 77 20.18 -36.31 31.59
N PRO A 78 19.82 -35.13 31.07
CA PRO A 78 20.76 -34.02 31.01
C PRO A 78 21.16 -33.59 32.43
N THR A 79 22.45 -33.61 32.70
CA THR A 79 23.06 -32.94 33.84
C THR A 79 22.70 -31.45 33.77
N PRO A 80 22.24 -30.81 34.86
CA PRO A 80 21.86 -29.41 34.85
C PRO A 80 23.03 -28.56 34.34
N THR A 81 22.80 -27.89 33.22
CA THR A 81 23.74 -26.91 32.67
C THR A 81 23.79 -25.72 33.62
N PRO A 82 24.97 -25.22 34.03
CA PRO A 82 25.06 -24.05 34.89
C PRO A 82 24.35 -22.89 34.22
N THR A 83 23.42 -22.29 34.96
CA THR A 83 22.68 -21.08 34.57
C THR A 83 23.69 -20.04 34.10
N PRO A 84 23.55 -19.47 32.89
CA PRO A 84 24.42 -18.40 32.44
C PRO A 84 24.35 -17.26 33.45
N THR A 85 25.49 -16.89 34.00
CA THR A 85 25.65 -15.68 34.80
C THR A 85 25.09 -14.52 33.97
N PRO A 86 24.19 -13.68 34.52
CA PRO A 86 23.61 -12.58 33.78
C PRO A 86 24.73 -11.73 33.18
N THR A 87 24.74 -11.64 31.85
CA THR A 87 25.55 -10.65 31.15
C THR A 87 25.22 -9.30 31.75
N PRO A 88 26.21 -8.48 32.18
CA PRO A 88 25.92 -7.16 32.72
C PRO A 88 25.05 -6.43 31.69
N THR A 89 23.87 -6.02 32.14
CA THR A 89 22.99 -5.12 31.41
C THR A 89 23.86 -4.02 30.81
N PRO A 90 23.78 -3.74 29.49
CA PRO A 90 24.52 -2.62 28.93
C PRO A 90 24.20 -1.41 29.79
N THR A 91 25.25 -0.79 30.36
CA THR A 91 25.13 0.48 31.05
C THR A 91 24.33 1.38 30.13
N PRO A 92 23.18 1.93 30.56
CA PRO A 92 22.41 2.83 29.72
C PRO A 92 23.38 3.87 29.18
N THR A 93 23.50 3.96 27.86
CA THR A 93 24.06 5.14 27.20
C THR A 93 23.46 6.33 27.92
N PRO A 94 24.25 7.28 28.44
CA PRO A 94 23.72 8.39 29.21
C PRO A 94 22.55 8.98 28.43
N THR A 95 21.35 8.75 28.96
CA THR A 95 20.14 9.38 28.47
C THR A 95 20.48 10.85 28.57
N LEU A 96 20.64 11.53 27.43
CA LEU A 96 20.65 12.98 27.41
C LEU A 96 19.53 13.39 28.37
N PRO A 97 19.80 14.25 29.37
CA PRO A 97 18.72 14.69 30.24
C PRO A 97 17.57 15.07 29.32
N ALA A 98 16.40 14.51 29.58
CA ALA A 98 15.20 14.77 28.79
C ALA A 98 14.89 16.26 28.94
N VAL A 99 15.61 17.09 28.19
CA VAL A 99 15.29 18.48 28.00
C VAL A 99 13.95 18.39 27.31
N SER A 100 12.93 18.72 28.08
CA SER A 100 11.56 18.78 27.60
C SER A 100 11.52 19.93 26.59
N LEU A 101 11.87 19.62 25.33
CA LEU A 101 12.01 20.60 24.26
C LEU A 101 10.68 21.32 24.02
N VAL A 102 9.54 20.75 24.42
CA VAL A 102 8.22 21.39 24.39
C VAL A 102 8.17 22.70 25.18
N ASN A 103 9.04 22.89 26.18
CA ASN A 103 9.14 24.10 27.00
C ASN A 103 10.38 24.95 26.67
N ASP A 104 11.03 24.70 25.54
CA ASP A 104 12.24 25.43 25.16
C ASP A 104 11.95 26.93 24.97
N PRO A 105 12.73 27.83 25.60
CA PRO A 105 12.47 29.28 25.56
C PRO A 105 12.62 29.89 24.16
N ARG A 106 13.21 29.17 23.19
CA ARG A 106 13.31 29.61 21.80
C ARG A 106 12.00 29.46 21.04
N ILE A 107 11.05 28.66 21.53
CA ILE A 107 9.77 28.44 20.84
C ILE A 107 9.01 29.75 20.72
N SER A 108 8.70 30.15 19.50
CA SER A 108 7.88 31.32 19.21
C SER A 108 6.40 30.97 19.22
N SER A 109 5.53 31.94 19.54
CA SER A 109 4.08 31.80 19.45
C SER A 109 3.59 31.55 18.02
N LYS A 110 2.49 30.80 17.87
CA LYS A 110 1.79 30.64 16.58
C LYS A 110 1.15 31.97 16.17
N ALA A 111 1.19 32.33 14.88
CA ALA A 111 0.47 33.51 14.39
C ALA A 111 -1.02 33.17 14.25
N SER A 112 -1.89 34.08 14.71
CA SER A 112 -3.34 33.83 14.83
C SER A 112 -4.18 34.15 13.60
N ASP A 113 -3.57 34.68 12.53
CA ASP A 113 -4.33 35.64 11.71
C ASP A 113 -5.20 35.02 10.61
N GLN A 114 -4.94 33.76 10.21
CA GLN A 114 -5.72 33.09 9.15
C GLN A 114 -6.31 31.72 9.54
N GLY A 115 -5.91 31.19 10.71
CA GLY A 115 -6.38 29.91 11.21
C GLY A 115 -6.06 28.70 10.31
N ILE A 116 -6.49 27.52 10.74
CA ILE A 116 -6.23 26.25 10.06
C ILE A 116 -6.87 26.15 8.65
N ALA A 117 -7.95 26.89 8.40
CA ALA A 117 -8.65 26.90 7.13
C ALA A 117 -7.75 27.31 5.96
N PHE A 118 -6.73 28.15 6.21
CA PHE A 118 -5.78 28.56 5.19
C PHE A 118 -4.99 27.38 4.60
N CYS A 119 -4.63 26.40 5.43
CA CYS A 119 -3.87 25.20 5.02
C CYS A 119 -4.75 24.07 4.50
N LYS A 120 -6.08 24.19 4.59
CA LYS A 120 -7.01 23.25 3.94
C LYS A 120 -7.10 23.56 2.44
N ILE A 121 -6.08 23.16 1.69
CA ILE A 121 -6.00 23.39 0.23
C ILE A 121 -6.95 22.46 -0.54
N GLU A 122 -7.45 22.95 -1.66
CA GLU A 122 -8.32 22.18 -2.57
C GLU A 122 -7.53 21.18 -3.41
N ASP A 123 -8.18 20.09 -3.82
CA ASP A 123 -7.64 19.23 -4.87
C ASP A 123 -7.92 19.86 -6.24
N LEU A 124 -6.86 20.12 -7.00
CA LEU A 124 -6.96 20.74 -8.33
C LEU A 124 -7.29 19.75 -9.44
N ILE A 125 -7.29 18.44 -9.14
CA ILE A 125 -7.69 17.40 -10.08
C ILE A 125 -9.05 16.84 -9.69
N PRO A 126 -10.04 16.87 -10.60
CA PRO A 126 -11.33 16.24 -10.35
C PRO A 126 -11.16 14.71 -10.25
N SER A 127 -11.89 14.09 -9.32
CA SER A 127 -11.89 12.63 -9.19
C SER A 127 -12.33 11.97 -10.50
N PRO A 128 -11.65 10.90 -10.95
CA PRO A 128 -12.01 10.22 -12.18
C PRO A 128 -13.37 9.53 -12.05
N PRO A 129 -14.18 9.44 -13.13
CA PRO A 129 -15.51 8.82 -13.05
C PRO A 129 -15.51 7.35 -12.59
N ARG A 130 -14.43 6.60 -12.86
CA ARG A 130 -14.32 5.20 -12.45
C ARG A 130 -14.02 5.01 -10.95
N ASN A 131 -13.38 6.00 -10.33
CA ASN A 131 -13.04 5.99 -8.90
C ASN A 131 -13.47 7.34 -8.28
N PRO A 132 -14.78 7.57 -8.11
CA PRO A 132 -15.27 8.82 -7.55
C PRO A 132 -14.74 9.02 -6.12
N GLY A 133 -14.49 10.28 -5.76
CA GLY A 133 -14.05 10.66 -4.42
C GLY A 133 -12.55 10.52 -4.16
N ILE A 134 -11.74 9.96 -5.05
CA ILE A 134 -10.28 10.03 -4.87
C ILE A 134 -9.84 11.50 -4.89
N SER A 135 -9.22 11.96 -3.80
CA SER A 135 -8.84 13.35 -3.54
C SER A 135 -7.65 13.44 -2.56
N MET A 136 -6.82 14.46 -2.75
CA MET A 136 -5.72 14.84 -1.86
C MET A 136 -5.95 16.17 -1.12
N GLY A 137 -7.13 16.78 -1.30
CA GLY A 137 -7.45 18.10 -0.77
C GLY A 137 -8.87 18.21 -0.20
N PHE A 138 -9.20 19.41 0.26
CA PHE A 138 -10.48 19.76 0.87
C PHE A 138 -11.45 20.39 -0.13
N PRO A 139 -12.78 20.32 0.09
CA PRO A 139 -13.45 19.52 1.13
C PRO A 139 -13.27 18.02 0.88
N ARG A 140 -13.30 17.23 1.96
CA ARG A 140 -13.25 15.78 1.84
C ARG A 140 -14.53 15.28 1.14
N PRO A 141 -14.42 14.32 0.21
CA PRO A 141 -15.59 13.69 -0.40
C PRO A 141 -16.53 13.11 0.65
N THR A 142 -17.82 13.43 0.52
CA THR A 142 -18.88 12.99 1.46
C THR A 142 -19.45 11.61 1.13
N ILE A 143 -18.95 10.98 0.07
CA ILE A 143 -19.42 9.66 -0.39
C ILE A 143 -18.88 8.51 0.48
N PHE A 144 -17.80 8.75 1.21
CA PHE A 144 -17.16 7.75 2.08
C PHE A 144 -17.74 7.78 3.49
N ALA A 145 -17.56 6.67 4.20
CA ALA A 145 -17.97 6.59 5.59
C ALA A 145 -17.19 7.57 6.49
N PRO A 146 -17.79 8.02 7.61
CA PRO A 146 -17.10 8.85 8.59
C PRO A 146 -15.82 8.19 9.10
N THR A 147 -14.81 9.01 9.39
CA THR A 147 -13.48 8.56 9.87
C THR A 147 -13.29 8.75 11.38
N ASN A 148 -14.31 9.25 12.08
CA ASN A 148 -14.29 9.57 13.51
C ASN A 148 -14.93 8.47 14.39
N ARG A 149 -15.07 7.27 13.85
CA ARG A 149 -15.55 6.06 14.52
C ARG A 149 -15.00 4.84 13.77
N PRO A 150 -15.00 3.64 14.38
CA PRO A 150 -14.68 2.42 13.65
C PRO A 150 -15.51 2.26 12.36
N LEU A 151 -14.84 1.87 11.28
CA LEU A 151 -15.47 1.50 10.01
C LEU A 151 -16.09 0.11 10.16
N LYS A 152 -17.38 -0.03 9.88
CA LYS A 152 -18.03 -1.35 9.89
C LYS A 152 -17.84 -2.04 8.55
N VAL A 153 -17.06 -3.11 8.55
CA VAL A 153 -16.73 -3.89 7.34
C VAL A 153 -17.48 -5.22 7.38
N LEU A 154 -18.23 -5.50 6.30
CA LEU A 154 -18.68 -6.86 6.02
C LEU A 154 -17.57 -7.58 5.27
N ALA A 155 -16.93 -8.53 5.92
CA ALA A 155 -15.86 -9.33 5.37
C ALA A 155 -16.41 -10.66 4.86
N LEU A 156 -16.52 -10.81 3.54
CA LEU A 156 -17.31 -11.83 2.88
C LEU A 156 -16.44 -12.85 2.12
N PRO A 157 -16.30 -14.07 2.63
CA PRO A 157 -15.59 -15.14 1.95
C PRO A 157 -16.31 -15.62 0.70
N ILE A 158 -15.54 -15.95 -0.34
CA ILE A 158 -16.02 -16.50 -1.61
C ILE A 158 -15.35 -17.85 -1.87
N SER A 159 -16.18 -18.88 -2.02
CA SER A 159 -15.79 -20.22 -2.45
C SER A 159 -16.15 -20.48 -3.91
N PHE A 160 -15.27 -21.19 -4.62
CA PHE A 160 -15.53 -21.71 -5.97
C PHE A 160 -15.66 -23.25 -5.95
N PRO A 161 -16.23 -23.88 -6.99
CA PRO A 161 -16.29 -25.34 -7.09
C PRO A 161 -14.90 -25.99 -7.14
N ASP A 162 -13.92 -25.36 -7.79
CA ASP A 162 -12.55 -25.85 -7.92
C ASP A 162 -11.61 -25.37 -6.79
N LYS A 163 -12.07 -24.44 -5.94
CA LYS A 163 -11.30 -23.90 -4.82
C LYS A 163 -12.22 -23.39 -3.71
N LYS A 164 -12.35 -24.18 -2.65
CA LYS A 164 -13.14 -23.84 -1.47
C LYS A 164 -12.35 -22.95 -0.51
N PHE A 165 -13.05 -22.01 0.13
CA PHE A 165 -12.50 -21.18 1.19
C PHE A 165 -12.25 -22.07 2.41
N SER A 166 -10.98 -22.25 2.74
CA SER A 166 -10.52 -23.20 3.73
C SER A 166 -10.43 -22.56 5.12
N PRO A 167 -10.34 -23.36 6.20
CA PRO A 167 -10.06 -22.83 7.54
C PRO A 167 -8.76 -22.01 7.63
N SER A 168 -7.74 -22.34 6.82
CA SER A 168 -6.50 -21.55 6.74
C SER A 168 -6.69 -20.21 6.03
N ASP A 169 -7.58 -20.14 5.03
CA ASP A 169 -7.94 -18.86 4.41
C ASP A 169 -8.69 -17.99 5.43
N LEU A 170 -9.60 -18.59 6.20
CA LEU A 170 -10.34 -17.88 7.26
C LEU A 170 -9.42 -17.31 8.33
N GLN A 171 -8.41 -18.07 8.79
CA GLN A 171 -7.47 -17.56 9.76
C GLN A 171 -6.68 -16.36 9.22
N GLN A 172 -6.20 -16.43 7.98
CA GLN A 172 -5.51 -15.30 7.37
C GLN A 172 -6.41 -14.07 7.21
N PHE A 173 -7.67 -14.28 6.84
CA PHE A 173 -8.65 -13.19 6.71
C PHE A 173 -8.97 -12.52 8.07
N ILE A 174 -8.94 -13.29 9.16
CA ILE A 174 -9.05 -12.76 10.53
C ILE A 174 -7.79 -11.96 10.90
N ASP A 175 -6.60 -12.49 10.58
CA ASP A 175 -5.32 -11.84 10.89
C ASP A 175 -5.16 -10.51 10.11
N GLU A 176 -5.70 -10.46 8.89
CA GLU A 176 -5.81 -9.27 8.06
C GLU A 176 -6.66 -8.19 8.71
N GLY A 177 -7.90 -8.51 9.11
CA GLY A 177 -8.77 -7.59 9.81
C GLY A 177 -8.15 -7.07 11.12
N SER A 178 -7.43 -7.93 11.85
CA SER A 178 -6.67 -7.55 13.04
C SER A 178 -5.53 -6.57 12.73
N THR A 179 -4.78 -6.83 11.66
CA THR A 179 -3.68 -5.96 11.19
C THR A 179 -4.20 -4.60 10.75
N MET A 180 -5.27 -4.58 9.95
CA MET A 180 -5.97 -3.37 9.53
C MET A 180 -6.42 -2.55 10.74
N ASN A 181 -7.15 -3.17 11.68
CA ASN A 181 -7.64 -2.46 12.85
C ASN A 181 -6.50 -1.90 13.72
N LYS A 182 -5.42 -2.67 13.90
CA LYS A 182 -4.23 -2.23 14.63
C LYS A 182 -3.58 -1.02 13.96
N PHE A 183 -3.47 -1.04 12.62
CA PHE A 183 -2.93 0.06 11.85
C PHE A 183 -3.77 1.32 11.98
N ILE A 184 -5.06 1.24 11.62
CA ILE A 184 -6.00 2.36 11.66
C ILE A 184 -6.11 2.94 13.08
N SER A 185 -6.19 2.08 14.10
CA SER A 185 -6.23 2.53 15.50
C SER A 185 -4.98 3.33 15.89
N ALA A 186 -3.79 2.94 15.44
CA ALA A 186 -2.57 3.69 15.75
C ALA A 186 -2.51 5.02 15.00
N VAL A 187 -2.67 5.00 13.67
CA VAL A 187 -2.52 6.21 12.84
C VAL A 187 -3.62 7.24 13.08
N SER A 188 -4.77 6.79 13.59
CA SER A 188 -5.89 7.66 14.00
C SER A 188 -5.84 8.09 15.47
N TYR A 189 -4.77 7.77 16.21
CA TYR A 189 -4.67 8.00 17.66
C TYR A 189 -5.84 7.41 18.46
N GLY A 190 -6.40 6.30 17.98
CA GLY A 190 -7.53 5.59 18.57
C GLY A 190 -8.88 6.30 18.41
N VAL A 191 -8.98 7.32 17.57
CA VAL A 191 -10.26 7.96 17.21
C VAL A 191 -11.06 7.06 16.27
N SER A 192 -10.38 6.23 15.49
CA SER A 192 -10.97 5.30 14.55
C SER A 192 -10.43 3.89 14.71
N GLY A 193 -10.98 2.97 13.94
CA GLY A 193 -10.62 1.56 13.89
C GLY A 193 -11.36 0.88 12.76
N VAL A 194 -11.30 -0.45 12.72
CA VAL A 194 -12.07 -1.27 11.78
C VAL A 194 -12.78 -2.37 12.55
N ASP A 195 -14.11 -2.34 12.49
CA ASP A 195 -14.98 -3.39 13.00
C ASP A 195 -15.19 -4.42 11.88
N TRP A 196 -14.31 -5.42 11.84
CA TRP A 196 -14.29 -6.46 10.81
C TRP A 196 -15.23 -7.61 11.15
N ILE A 197 -16.27 -7.81 10.33
CA ILE A 197 -17.37 -8.72 10.67
C ILE A 197 -17.48 -9.78 9.57
N ILE A 198 -17.08 -11.00 9.92
CA ILE A 198 -17.26 -12.18 9.07
C ILE A 198 -18.61 -12.83 9.43
N PRO A 199 -19.55 -12.97 8.49
CA PRO A 199 -20.84 -13.59 8.76
C PRO A 199 -20.68 -15.10 8.97
N ALA A 200 -21.74 -15.75 9.48
CA ALA A 200 -21.78 -17.21 9.57
C ALA A 200 -21.54 -17.86 8.20
N GLU A 201 -20.89 -19.03 8.19
CA GLU A 201 -20.51 -19.75 6.96
C GLU A 201 -21.68 -20.00 5.99
N SER A 202 -22.89 -20.19 6.53
CA SER A 202 -24.12 -20.34 5.73
C SER A 202 -24.49 -19.10 4.90
N LEU A 203 -23.87 -17.95 5.16
CA LEU A 203 -24.06 -16.68 4.44
C LEU A 203 -22.88 -16.35 3.51
N TRP A 204 -21.83 -17.18 3.47
CA TRP A 204 -20.71 -16.99 2.55
C TRP A 204 -21.13 -17.23 1.10
N ILE A 205 -20.42 -16.59 0.17
CA ILE A 205 -20.73 -16.75 -1.26
C ILE A 205 -20.17 -18.09 -1.75
N ASN A 206 -21.04 -18.88 -2.37
CA ASN A 206 -20.65 -20.07 -3.12
C ASN A 206 -20.88 -19.80 -4.60
N ALA A 207 -19.81 -19.43 -5.31
CA ALA A 207 -19.88 -19.14 -6.72
C ALA A 207 -20.20 -20.42 -7.53
N PRO A 208 -21.09 -20.37 -8.53
CA PRO A 208 -21.50 -21.54 -9.29
C PRO A 208 -20.47 -22.00 -10.33
N LYS A 209 -19.58 -21.12 -10.78
CA LYS A 209 -18.55 -21.40 -11.79
C LYS A 209 -17.16 -21.49 -11.14
N THR A 210 -16.25 -22.18 -11.82
CA THR A 210 -14.84 -22.26 -11.42
C THR A 210 -14.12 -20.91 -11.57
N ARG A 211 -12.98 -20.76 -10.90
CA ARG A 211 -12.13 -19.57 -11.03
C ARG A 211 -11.74 -19.27 -12.49
N SER A 212 -11.43 -20.31 -13.28
CA SER A 212 -11.06 -20.17 -14.69
C SER A 212 -12.21 -19.60 -15.53
N GLU A 213 -13.44 -20.01 -15.25
CA GLU A 213 -14.63 -19.50 -15.94
C GLU A 213 -14.96 -18.04 -15.60
N TYR A 214 -14.51 -17.55 -14.43
CA TYR A 214 -14.56 -16.14 -14.06
C TYR A 214 -13.34 -15.33 -14.56
N GLY A 215 -12.37 -15.97 -15.20
CA GLY A 215 -11.16 -15.30 -15.68
C GLY A 215 -10.19 -14.92 -14.56
N LEU A 216 -10.19 -15.64 -13.44
CA LEU A 216 -9.31 -15.37 -12.27
C LEU A 216 -7.95 -16.10 -12.36
N MET A 217 -7.61 -16.67 -13.52
CA MET A 217 -6.33 -17.36 -13.75
C MET A 217 -5.23 -16.39 -14.18
N PRO A 218 -3.94 -16.76 -14.05
CA PRO A 218 -2.82 -15.86 -14.34
C PRO A 218 -2.85 -15.38 -15.80
N GLY A 219 -2.70 -14.07 -15.99
CA GLY A 219 -2.77 -13.44 -17.32
C GLY A 219 -4.17 -13.36 -17.91
N GLN A 220 -5.20 -13.75 -17.15
CA GLN A 220 -6.59 -13.46 -17.44
C GLN A 220 -7.05 -12.32 -16.53
N ASN A 221 -7.95 -11.50 -17.06
CA ASN A 221 -8.76 -10.59 -16.26
C ASN A 221 -10.22 -10.96 -16.55
N PRO A 222 -11.14 -10.83 -15.58
CA PRO A 222 -12.55 -10.72 -15.92
C PRO A 222 -12.67 -9.54 -16.90
N SER A 223 -12.98 -9.84 -18.15
CA SER A 223 -12.84 -8.95 -19.33
C SER A 223 -13.37 -7.54 -19.07
N ASP A 224 -12.58 -6.47 -19.00
CA ASP A 224 -13.07 -5.08 -18.79
C ASP A 224 -14.09 -4.87 -17.62
N GLU A 225 -14.30 -5.86 -16.74
CA GLU A 225 -15.56 -6.11 -16.01
C GLU A 225 -15.37 -6.39 -14.51
N TRP A 226 -14.36 -5.83 -13.84
CA TRP A 226 -14.24 -6.03 -12.38
C TRP A 226 -15.50 -5.64 -11.62
N SER A 227 -16.13 -4.52 -12.00
CA SER A 227 -17.43 -4.12 -11.46
C SER A 227 -18.55 -5.12 -11.81
N ALA A 228 -18.50 -5.79 -12.97
CA ALA A 228 -19.52 -6.78 -13.36
C ALA A 228 -19.31 -8.13 -12.65
N PHE A 229 -18.06 -8.54 -12.43
CA PHE A 229 -17.74 -9.68 -11.58
C PHE A 229 -18.20 -9.45 -10.13
N ILE A 230 -17.85 -8.28 -9.56
CA ILE A 230 -18.30 -7.90 -8.21
C ILE A 230 -19.83 -7.87 -8.14
N LYS A 231 -20.51 -7.33 -9.16
CA LYS A 231 -21.97 -7.37 -9.27
C LYS A 231 -22.51 -8.80 -9.25
N GLN A 232 -21.93 -9.72 -10.02
CA GLN A 232 -22.32 -11.14 -10.00
C GLN A 232 -22.12 -11.75 -8.61
N MET A 233 -21.06 -11.39 -7.88
CA MET A 233 -20.85 -11.87 -6.50
C MET A 233 -21.93 -11.34 -5.56
N TYR A 234 -22.35 -10.07 -5.69
CA TYR A 234 -23.46 -9.51 -4.92
C TYR A 234 -24.81 -10.16 -5.23
N GLU A 235 -25.09 -10.49 -6.49
CA GLU A 235 -26.31 -11.20 -6.91
C GLU A 235 -26.44 -12.58 -6.24
N LEU A 236 -25.33 -13.18 -5.82
CA LEU A 236 -25.28 -14.47 -5.13
C LEU A 236 -25.40 -14.36 -3.59
N THR A 237 -25.41 -13.15 -3.03
CA THR A 237 -25.51 -12.98 -1.58
C THR A 237 -26.88 -13.38 -1.06
N SER A 238 -26.93 -13.90 0.17
CA SER A 238 -28.18 -14.32 0.81
C SER A 238 -29.11 -13.13 1.06
N PRO A 239 -30.42 -13.23 0.81
CA PRO A 239 -31.38 -12.19 1.21
C PRO A 239 -31.44 -11.96 2.73
N ASN A 240 -30.91 -12.90 3.54
CA ASN A 240 -30.81 -12.78 4.99
C ASN A 240 -29.52 -12.09 5.48
N LEU A 241 -28.59 -11.76 4.58
CA LEU A 241 -27.36 -11.05 4.92
C LEU A 241 -27.62 -9.55 4.93
N ASP A 242 -27.57 -8.88 6.09
CA ASP A 242 -27.92 -7.45 6.19
C ASP A 242 -26.81 -6.50 5.70
N VAL A 243 -26.56 -6.45 4.39
CA VAL A 243 -25.46 -5.67 3.80
C VAL A 243 -25.55 -4.16 4.05
N LYS A 244 -26.76 -3.61 4.22
CA LYS A 244 -26.99 -2.17 4.39
C LYS A 244 -26.50 -1.61 5.73
N SER A 245 -26.20 -2.47 6.70
CA SER A 245 -25.74 -2.09 8.04
C SER A 245 -24.23 -1.82 8.10
N TYR A 246 -23.51 -2.12 7.01
CA TYR A 246 -22.08 -1.96 6.88
C TYR A 246 -21.71 -0.73 6.04
N ASP A 247 -20.54 -0.17 6.32
CA ASP A 247 -20.01 1.01 5.64
C ASP A 247 -19.25 0.66 4.36
N LEU A 248 -18.63 -0.52 4.36
CA LEU A 248 -17.79 -1.09 3.30
C LEU A 248 -17.95 -2.61 3.30
N VAL A 249 -17.86 -3.22 2.12
CA VAL A 249 -17.81 -4.68 1.97
C VAL A 249 -16.45 -5.08 1.42
N GLU A 250 -15.79 -5.99 2.10
CA GLU A 250 -14.62 -6.68 1.59
C GLU A 250 -15.02 -8.08 1.12
N MET A 251 -14.63 -8.42 -0.11
CA MET A 251 -14.84 -9.73 -0.68
C MET A 251 -13.49 -10.40 -0.89
N GLU A 252 -13.26 -11.53 -0.23
CA GLU A 252 -12.04 -12.31 -0.42
C GLU A 252 -12.38 -13.71 -0.93
N THR A 253 -11.69 -14.14 -1.98
CA THR A 253 -11.77 -15.53 -2.43
C THR A 253 -10.86 -16.45 -1.64
N ALA A 254 -11.10 -17.76 -1.72
CA ALA A 254 -10.12 -18.75 -1.27
C ALA A 254 -8.73 -18.52 -1.90
N ARG A 255 -7.63 -18.70 -1.18
CA ARG A 255 -6.29 -18.26 -1.64
C ARG A 255 -5.59 -19.27 -2.52
N TRP A 256 -4.86 -18.82 -3.53
CA TRP A 256 -4.04 -19.68 -4.40
C TRP A 256 -2.75 -19.00 -4.81
N GLU A 257 -1.77 -19.80 -5.22
CA GLU A 257 -0.39 -19.35 -5.39
C GLU A 257 -0.10 -18.73 -6.76
N GLU A 258 -0.97 -18.94 -7.74
CA GLU A 258 -0.65 -18.65 -9.12
C GLU A 258 -0.94 -17.20 -9.54
N ASN A 259 -1.70 -16.43 -8.76
CA ASN A 259 -2.13 -15.08 -9.16
C ASN A 259 -2.25 -14.13 -7.96
N ASP A 260 -2.17 -12.82 -8.23
CA ASP A 260 -2.37 -11.73 -7.27
C ASP A 260 -3.34 -10.72 -7.87
N ILE A 261 -4.50 -10.55 -7.24
CA ILE A 261 -5.57 -9.68 -7.70
C ILE A 261 -6.11 -8.87 -6.52
N ASN A 262 -6.08 -7.55 -6.67
CA ASN A 262 -6.72 -6.57 -5.81
C ASN A 262 -7.54 -5.60 -6.67
N GLN A 263 -8.74 -5.25 -6.23
CA GLN A 263 -9.59 -4.26 -6.89
C GLN A 263 -10.37 -3.44 -5.86
N ILE A 264 -10.52 -2.16 -6.16
CA ILE A 264 -11.32 -1.23 -5.37
C ILE A 264 -12.47 -0.66 -6.19
N GLN A 265 -13.57 -0.35 -5.50
CA GLN A 265 -14.75 0.31 -6.06
C GLN A 265 -15.12 1.49 -5.14
N PRO A 266 -14.26 2.53 -5.04
CA PRO A 266 -14.46 3.65 -4.14
C PRO A 266 -15.70 4.44 -4.56
N GLY A 267 -16.57 4.77 -3.59
CA GLY A 267 -17.79 5.55 -3.84
C GLY A 267 -18.86 4.87 -4.70
N MET A 268 -18.65 3.63 -5.12
CA MET A 268 -19.61 2.85 -5.90
C MET A 268 -20.61 2.14 -5.00
N THR A 269 -21.76 1.80 -5.57
CA THR A 269 -22.81 1.03 -4.91
C THR A 269 -23.25 -0.15 -5.77
N PHE A 270 -23.65 -1.24 -5.13
CA PHE A 270 -24.11 -2.45 -5.80
C PHE A 270 -25.42 -2.92 -5.20
N ASP A 271 -26.37 -3.27 -6.07
CA ASP A 271 -27.62 -3.91 -5.66
C ASP A 271 -27.34 -5.34 -5.19
N THR A 272 -28.00 -5.73 -4.10
CA THR A 272 -27.96 -7.08 -3.54
C THR A 272 -29.39 -7.55 -3.24
N PRO A 273 -29.63 -8.86 -3.02
CA PRO A 273 -30.94 -9.36 -2.61
C PRO A 273 -31.48 -8.77 -1.30
N SER A 274 -30.64 -8.19 -0.45
CA SER A 274 -31.01 -7.66 0.87
C SER A 274 -30.89 -6.13 1.00
N GLY A 275 -30.45 -5.44 -0.05
CA GLY A 275 -30.33 -3.98 -0.08
C GLY A 275 -29.22 -3.49 -1.01
N ILE A 276 -28.63 -2.34 -0.65
CA ILE A 276 -27.53 -1.73 -1.42
C ILE A 276 -26.25 -1.85 -0.60
N ALA A 277 -25.25 -2.51 -1.16
CA ALA A 277 -23.88 -2.48 -0.65
C ALA A 277 -23.17 -1.20 -1.11
N LYS A 278 -22.36 -0.61 -0.24
CA LYS A 278 -21.59 0.61 -0.49
C LYS A 278 -20.12 0.27 -0.38
N GLN A 279 -19.30 0.78 -1.30
CA GLN A 279 -17.83 0.63 -1.32
C GLN A 279 -17.39 -0.84 -1.28
N THR A 280 -16.67 -1.28 -2.30
CA THR A 280 -16.18 -2.66 -2.33
C THR A 280 -14.68 -2.69 -2.44
N VAL A 281 -14.04 -3.52 -1.63
CA VAL A 281 -12.68 -3.98 -1.87
C VAL A 281 -12.73 -5.47 -2.15
N PHE A 282 -11.99 -5.91 -3.16
CA PHE A 282 -11.95 -7.30 -3.59
C PHE A 282 -10.51 -7.78 -3.65
N ALA A 283 -10.24 -8.93 -3.05
CA ALA A 283 -8.96 -9.62 -3.17
C ALA A 283 -9.12 -11.09 -3.57
N ALA A 284 -8.17 -11.54 -4.38
CA ALA A 284 -8.05 -12.91 -4.86
C ALA A 284 -6.59 -13.33 -5.02
N GLY A 285 -6.34 -14.64 -4.94
CA GLY A 285 -4.98 -15.16 -5.10
C GLY A 285 -4.14 -15.05 -3.83
N ARG A 286 -2.89 -14.55 -3.91
CA ARG A 286 -2.05 -14.26 -2.73
C ARG A 286 -2.18 -12.82 -2.23
N SER A 287 -2.87 -11.93 -2.97
CA SER A 287 -3.04 -10.51 -2.63
C SER A 287 -3.73 -10.24 -1.30
N SER A 288 -4.37 -11.24 -0.72
CA SER A 288 -5.04 -11.10 0.56
C SER A 288 -4.06 -11.27 1.72
N GLY A 289 -4.30 -10.58 2.83
CA GLY A 289 -3.50 -10.68 4.07
C GLY A 289 -2.24 -9.81 4.15
N ASP A 290 -1.91 -9.04 3.11
CA ASP A 290 -0.73 -8.17 3.07
C ASP A 290 -1.08 -6.69 3.33
N TRP A 291 -0.05 -5.85 3.52
CA TRP A 291 -0.16 -4.39 3.60
C TRP A 291 -0.86 -3.74 2.40
N LEU A 292 -0.97 -4.49 1.30
CA LEU A 292 -1.75 -4.13 0.13
C LEU A 292 -3.21 -3.85 0.48
N MET A 293 -3.87 -4.65 1.32
CA MET A 293 -5.28 -4.38 1.66
C MET A 293 -5.43 -3.11 2.47
N VAL A 294 -4.51 -2.87 3.41
CA VAL A 294 -4.46 -1.62 4.18
C VAL A 294 -4.32 -0.42 3.27
N HIS A 295 -3.50 -0.55 2.21
CA HIS A 295 -3.38 0.46 1.17
C HIS A 295 -4.70 0.63 0.39
N GLU A 296 -5.36 -0.45 -0.03
CA GLU A 296 -6.64 -0.35 -0.75
C GLU A 296 -7.75 0.33 0.06
N TYR A 297 -7.73 0.19 1.39
CA TYR A 297 -8.64 0.94 2.28
C TYR A 297 -8.34 2.43 2.30
N GLY A 298 -7.07 2.81 2.09
CA GLY A 298 -6.67 4.19 1.84
C GLY A 298 -7.43 4.80 0.67
N HIS A 299 -7.67 4.05 -0.40
CA HIS A 299 -8.51 4.50 -1.51
C HIS A 299 -10.00 4.36 -1.23
N ALA A 300 -10.42 3.15 -0.84
CA ALA A 300 -11.83 2.76 -0.79
C ALA A 300 -12.61 3.51 0.28
N TRP A 301 -11.97 3.84 1.41
CA TRP A 301 -12.57 4.56 2.52
C TRP A 301 -11.97 5.95 2.73
N LEU A 302 -10.64 6.10 2.65
CA LEU A 302 -10.01 7.38 2.97
C LEU A 302 -10.04 8.36 1.79
N GLY A 303 -10.10 7.84 0.56
CA GLY A 303 -10.12 8.60 -0.67
C GLY A 303 -8.73 9.05 -1.13
N PHE A 304 -7.65 8.47 -0.61
CA PHE A 304 -6.28 8.88 -0.93
C PHE A 304 -5.88 8.52 -2.36
N LYS A 305 -4.86 9.20 -2.90
CA LYS A 305 -4.24 8.86 -4.19
C LYS A 305 -3.06 7.91 -3.97
N ASP A 306 -2.74 7.15 -5.00
CA ASP A 306 -1.47 6.46 -5.15
C ASP A 306 -0.34 7.48 -5.24
N LEU A 307 0.64 7.34 -4.36
CA LEU A 307 1.79 8.24 -4.29
C LEU A 307 2.97 7.76 -5.15
N TYR A 308 3.03 6.48 -5.49
CA TYR A 308 4.09 5.92 -6.31
C TYR A 308 3.88 6.26 -7.80
N ILE A 309 4.94 6.13 -8.60
CA ILE A 309 4.95 6.51 -10.01
C ILE A 309 4.65 5.29 -10.88
N PHE A 310 3.44 5.21 -11.45
CA PHE A 310 2.97 4.07 -12.25
C PHE A 310 3.86 3.73 -13.45
N LYS A 311 4.55 4.75 -13.99
CA LYS A 311 5.44 4.62 -15.13
C LYS A 311 6.88 4.30 -14.75
N GLY A 312 7.19 4.16 -13.45
CA GLY A 312 8.51 3.75 -12.99
C GLY A 312 8.84 2.35 -13.50
N THR A 313 10.05 2.17 -14.01
CA THR A 313 10.48 0.92 -14.66
C THR A 313 11.24 -0.01 -13.70
N ASN A 314 11.56 0.47 -12.50
CA ASN A 314 12.20 -0.26 -11.43
C ASN A 314 11.68 0.26 -10.07
N ALA A 315 11.98 -0.47 -8.99
CA ALA A 315 11.49 -0.13 -7.65
C ALA A 315 11.93 1.27 -7.18
N GLU A 316 13.12 1.73 -7.59
CA GLU A 316 13.61 3.06 -7.20
C GLU A 316 12.80 4.17 -7.86
N GLU A 317 12.55 4.07 -9.16
CA GLU A 317 11.70 5.00 -9.91
C GLU A 317 10.25 4.95 -9.44
N TYR A 318 9.75 3.75 -9.15
CA TYR A 318 8.37 3.54 -8.72
C TYR A 318 8.10 4.25 -7.40
N HIS A 319 9.01 4.18 -6.43
CA HIS A 319 8.85 4.79 -5.11
C HIS A 319 9.57 6.15 -4.96
N ALA A 320 10.07 6.74 -6.05
CA ALA A 320 10.98 7.88 -6.00
C ALA A 320 10.41 9.14 -5.32
N ALA A 321 9.10 9.41 -5.48
CA ALA A 321 8.51 10.66 -5.05
C ALA A 321 8.46 10.78 -3.52
N SER A 322 7.70 9.89 -2.87
CA SER A 322 7.46 9.92 -1.42
C SER A 322 8.39 8.99 -0.62
N GLY A 323 9.19 8.15 -1.27
CA GLY A 323 10.02 7.17 -0.57
C GLY A 323 9.20 6.18 0.26
N ILE A 324 9.79 5.63 1.32
CA ILE A 324 9.13 4.62 2.17
C ILE A 324 8.28 5.23 3.29
N TRP A 325 7.91 6.51 3.20
CA TRP A 325 7.41 7.26 4.36
C TRP A 325 5.89 7.19 4.56
N ASP A 326 5.17 6.65 3.58
CA ASP A 326 3.72 6.55 3.57
C ASP A 326 3.25 5.25 2.91
N LEU A 327 2.28 4.60 3.55
CA LEU A 327 1.63 3.37 3.07
C LEU A 327 1.07 3.50 1.64
N MET A 328 0.61 4.69 1.26
CA MET A 328 0.08 4.97 -0.07
C MET A 328 1.16 5.09 -1.16
N ASN A 329 2.45 5.03 -0.77
CA ASN A 329 3.58 4.92 -1.70
C ASN A 329 4.23 3.53 -1.63
N ALA A 330 4.59 3.10 -0.43
CA ALA A 330 5.28 1.84 -0.19
C ALA A 330 4.33 0.94 0.59
N TYR A 331 3.79 -0.09 -0.06
CA TYR A 331 2.89 -1.11 0.51
C TYR A 331 3.60 -1.99 1.56
N ILE A 332 4.26 -1.35 2.51
CA ILE A 332 4.94 -1.91 3.65
C ILE A 332 4.27 -1.29 4.88
N GLY A 333 4.25 -1.99 6.01
CA GLY A 333 3.64 -1.50 7.24
C GLY A 333 4.38 -0.33 7.84
N VAL A 334 4.21 0.85 7.24
CA VAL A 334 4.81 2.13 7.59
C VAL A 334 3.72 3.15 7.87
N GLU A 335 4.06 4.20 8.63
CA GLU A 335 3.09 5.23 9.02
C GLU A 335 2.47 5.97 7.81
N LEU A 336 1.42 6.76 8.06
CA LEU A 336 0.93 7.78 7.13
C LEU A 336 1.58 9.14 7.40
N PHE A 337 1.80 9.93 6.35
CA PHE A 337 2.13 11.34 6.43
C PHE A 337 1.13 12.11 7.28
N ALA A 338 1.60 13.15 7.98
CA ALA A 338 0.75 14.07 8.72
C ALA A 338 -0.36 14.67 7.84
N TRP A 339 -0.08 14.93 6.55
CA TRP A 339 -1.11 15.39 5.61
C TRP A 339 -2.26 14.39 5.43
N HIS A 340 -1.97 13.10 5.25
CA HIS A 340 -3.02 12.08 5.11
C HIS A 340 -3.83 11.93 6.40
N ARG A 341 -3.17 11.98 7.57
CA ARG A 341 -3.90 12.00 8.85
C ARG A 341 -4.76 13.25 9.01
N PHE A 342 -4.27 14.40 8.58
CA PHE A 342 -5.04 15.65 8.61
C PHE A 342 -6.25 15.60 7.68
N LEU A 343 -6.07 15.10 6.46
CA LEU A 343 -7.14 14.93 5.48
C LEU A 343 -8.21 13.93 5.96
N ALA A 344 -7.81 12.87 6.65
CA ALA A 344 -8.72 11.92 7.30
C ALA A 344 -9.41 12.46 8.55
N GLY A 345 -9.01 13.64 9.06
CA GLY A 345 -9.51 14.20 10.32
C GLY A 345 -8.94 13.53 11.57
N TRP A 346 -7.86 12.78 11.43
CA TRP A 346 -7.16 12.06 12.50
C TRP A 346 -6.05 12.88 13.15
N LEU A 347 -5.43 13.78 12.39
CA LEU A 347 -4.60 14.84 12.95
C LEU A 347 -5.49 16.07 13.17
N PRO A 348 -5.85 16.42 14.41
CA PRO A 348 -6.77 17.51 14.68
C PRO A 348 -6.18 18.87 14.31
N ASP A 349 -7.06 19.81 13.95
CA ASP A 349 -6.71 21.17 13.53
C ASP A 349 -5.76 21.90 14.49
N ASN A 350 -5.88 21.67 15.81
CA ASN A 350 -5.03 22.32 16.83
C ASN A 350 -3.62 21.72 16.93
N GLN A 351 -3.38 20.53 16.38
CA GLN A 351 -2.06 19.88 16.32
C GLN A 351 -1.30 20.21 15.03
N VAL A 352 -1.89 20.99 14.14
CA VAL A 352 -1.23 21.56 12.96
C VAL A 352 -0.89 23.03 13.25
N ASP A 353 0.35 23.41 13.00
CA ASP A 353 0.72 24.82 12.89
C ASP A 353 0.61 25.27 11.44
N CYS A 354 -0.49 25.95 11.11
CA CYS A 354 -0.70 26.48 9.77
C CYS A 354 -0.01 27.83 9.63
N MET A 355 1.01 27.87 8.78
CA MET A 355 1.83 29.04 8.50
C MET A 355 1.57 29.60 7.11
N ASN A 356 1.74 30.91 7.01
CA ASN A 356 1.79 31.65 5.76
C ASN A 356 3.14 32.41 5.70
N ASN A 357 3.22 33.53 4.99
CA ASN A 357 4.41 34.39 4.97
C ASN A 357 4.72 35.13 6.30
N SER A 358 4.03 34.81 7.40
CA SER A 358 4.16 35.39 8.73
C SER A 358 4.03 34.33 9.85
N PRO A 359 4.85 34.41 10.92
CA PRO A 359 6.01 35.28 11.02
C PRO A 359 7.10 34.85 10.03
N LYS A 360 7.93 35.80 9.59
CA LYS A 360 9.07 35.53 8.69
C LYS A 360 10.12 34.60 9.30
N LYS A 361 10.16 34.52 10.63
CA LYS A 361 10.99 33.57 11.39
C LYS A 361 10.16 32.95 12.49
N ALA A 362 10.24 31.63 12.63
CA ALA A 362 9.59 30.88 13.69
C ALA A 362 10.50 29.76 14.19
N VAL A 363 10.43 29.47 15.48
CA VAL A 363 10.93 28.21 16.05
C VAL A 363 9.75 27.50 16.69
N ARG A 364 9.54 26.23 16.33
CA ARG A 364 8.43 25.41 16.82
C ARG A 364 8.95 24.11 17.38
N TYR A 365 8.32 23.63 18.44
CA TYR A 365 8.43 22.23 18.80
C TYR A 365 7.33 21.43 18.10
N ILE A 366 7.73 20.39 17.38
CA ILE A 366 6.83 19.39 16.81
C ILE A 366 7.10 18.06 17.51
N ALA A 367 6.05 17.51 18.13
CA ALA A 367 6.10 16.17 18.69
C ALA A 367 6.15 15.13 17.56
N SER A 368 6.69 13.95 17.87
CA SER A 368 6.68 12.80 16.97
C SER A 368 5.27 12.54 16.44
N LEU A 369 5.17 12.14 15.17
CA LEU A 369 3.89 11.88 14.54
C LEU A 369 3.22 10.62 15.12
N GLU A 370 4.02 9.67 15.60
CA GLU A 370 3.60 8.36 16.08
C GLU A 370 2.96 8.41 17.48
N ASP A 371 3.36 9.37 18.33
CA ASP A 371 2.90 9.40 19.73
C ASP A 371 1.48 9.98 19.86
N LYS A 372 0.62 9.35 20.67
CA LYS A 372 -0.69 9.92 21.03
C LYS A 372 -0.54 10.98 22.11
N ASN A 373 -0.63 12.25 21.73
CA ASN A 373 -0.63 13.42 22.62
C ASN A 373 -1.41 14.57 21.99
N THR A 374 -1.46 15.74 22.65
CA THR A 374 -2.17 16.95 22.18
C THR A 374 -1.25 18.04 21.66
N ILE A 375 0.06 17.77 21.56
CA ILE A 375 1.08 18.75 21.17
C ILE A 375 1.05 18.91 19.65
N THR A 376 1.48 20.06 19.13
CA THR A 376 1.68 20.27 17.68
C THR A 376 2.55 19.15 17.11
N LYS A 377 2.13 18.55 15.99
CA LYS A 377 2.83 17.44 15.32
C LYS A 377 3.38 17.80 13.96
N SER A 378 2.79 18.80 13.31
CA SER A 378 3.23 19.20 11.99
C SER A 378 3.06 20.70 11.78
N ILE A 379 3.92 21.25 10.93
CA ILE A 379 3.83 22.61 10.41
C ILE A 379 3.48 22.51 8.94
N PHE A 380 2.45 23.23 8.51
CA PHE A 380 2.02 23.33 7.13
C PHE A 380 2.22 24.75 6.63
N ILE A 381 2.97 24.94 5.55
CA ILE A 381 3.19 26.23 4.91
C ILE A 381 2.57 26.18 3.51
N LYS A 382 1.44 26.86 3.32
CA LYS A 382 0.80 26.93 1.99
C LYS A 382 1.67 27.77 1.05
N LEU A 383 2.05 27.16 -0.07
CA LEU A 383 2.95 27.76 -1.07
C LEU A 383 2.15 28.47 -2.17
N SER A 384 1.10 27.83 -2.66
CA SER A 384 0.21 28.36 -3.68
C SER A 384 -1.16 27.66 -3.61
N GLN A 385 -2.03 27.90 -4.59
CA GLN A 385 -3.25 27.11 -4.72
C GLN A 385 -2.90 25.64 -4.98
N GLY A 386 -3.42 24.74 -4.15
CA GLY A 386 -3.22 23.30 -4.31
C GLY A 386 -1.81 22.79 -3.96
N LYS A 387 -0.90 23.64 -3.48
CA LYS A 387 0.48 23.26 -3.13
C LYS A 387 0.84 23.67 -1.70
N ILE A 388 1.41 22.74 -0.93
CA ILE A 388 1.75 22.95 0.48
C ILE A 388 3.05 22.23 0.86
N LEU A 389 3.85 22.87 1.69
CA LEU A 389 5.03 22.30 2.32
C LEU A 389 4.66 21.80 3.72
N CYS A 390 5.00 20.55 4.02
CA CYS A 390 4.71 19.91 5.29
C CYS A 390 6.01 19.51 5.99
N ILE A 391 6.03 19.70 7.31
CA ILE A 391 7.17 19.41 8.17
C ILE A 391 6.66 18.59 9.35
N GLU A 392 7.23 17.41 9.58
CA GLU A 392 6.82 16.49 10.64
C GLU A 392 8.03 15.81 11.30
N SER A 393 7.86 15.34 12.54
CA SER A 393 8.88 14.60 13.29
C SER A 393 8.59 13.10 13.21
N ARG A 394 9.60 12.31 12.85
CA ARG A 394 9.49 10.85 12.68
C ARG A 394 10.44 10.11 13.61
N ARG A 395 9.99 8.99 14.16
CA ARG A 395 10.71 8.18 15.15
C ARG A 395 10.65 6.70 14.80
N ASN A 396 11.63 5.92 15.24
CA ASN A 396 11.67 4.46 15.05
C ASN A 396 10.74 3.76 16.05
N ARG A 397 9.45 4.06 15.97
CA ARG A 397 8.38 3.50 16.80
C ARG A 397 7.08 3.45 16.00
N GLY A 398 6.04 2.84 16.56
CA GLY A 398 4.82 2.59 15.80
C GLY A 398 5.10 1.65 14.61
N PHE A 399 4.62 2.04 13.44
CA PHE A 399 4.83 1.34 12.17
C PHE A 399 6.14 1.72 11.49
N ASP A 400 6.74 2.87 11.82
CA ASP A 400 8.05 3.21 11.29
C ASP A 400 9.13 2.24 11.78
N LYS A 401 9.97 1.82 10.85
CA LYS A 401 11.13 0.95 11.06
C LYS A 401 12.34 1.62 10.41
N ILE A 402 12.81 2.68 11.05
CA ILE A 402 13.81 3.60 10.49
C ILE A 402 15.10 3.56 11.31
N THR A 403 16.25 3.76 10.65
CA THR A 403 17.57 3.74 11.29
C THR A 403 18.03 5.12 11.75
N GLN A 404 17.38 6.18 11.25
CA GLN A 404 17.61 7.56 11.62
C GLN A 404 16.28 8.20 11.98
N GLU A 405 16.26 8.96 13.06
CA GLU A 405 15.12 9.76 13.53
C GLU A 405 15.38 11.24 13.28
N GLY A 406 14.33 12.04 13.13
CA GLY A 406 14.45 13.48 12.88
C GLY A 406 13.26 14.07 12.17
N VAL A 407 13.50 15.17 11.46
CA VAL A 407 12.44 15.96 10.81
C VAL A 407 12.34 15.55 9.34
N LEU A 408 11.15 15.13 8.94
CA LEU A 408 10.79 14.86 7.55
C LEU A 408 10.15 16.11 6.95
N VAL A 409 10.59 16.49 5.76
CA VAL A 409 10.02 17.61 5.01
C VAL A 409 9.55 17.10 3.65
N TYR A 410 8.35 17.47 3.24
CA TYR A 410 7.79 17.07 1.95
C TYR A 410 6.86 18.14 1.39
N VAL A 411 6.68 18.09 0.08
CA VAL A 411 5.79 18.97 -0.66
C VAL A 411 4.65 18.13 -1.20
N LEU A 412 3.42 18.58 -0.97
CA LEU A 412 2.24 18.09 -1.66
C LEU A 412 1.87 19.07 -2.78
N ASP A 413 1.57 18.53 -3.95
CA ASP A 413 1.00 19.24 -5.08
C ASP A 413 -0.24 18.50 -5.61
N THR A 414 -1.41 19.06 -5.34
CA THR A 414 -2.69 18.48 -5.76
C THR A 414 -2.98 18.62 -7.26
N SER A 415 -2.16 19.38 -8.00
CA SER A 415 -2.21 19.42 -9.46
C SER A 415 -1.55 18.21 -10.13
N ILE A 416 -0.95 17.30 -9.34
CA ILE A 416 -0.35 16.05 -9.80
C ILE A 416 -1.34 14.89 -9.61
N ASN A 417 -1.48 14.07 -10.65
CA ASN A 417 -2.50 13.03 -10.71
C ASN A 417 -2.12 11.78 -9.89
N ASN A 418 -3.12 10.92 -9.68
CA ASN A 418 -2.94 9.60 -9.11
C ASN A 418 -1.84 8.82 -9.84
N GLY A 419 -0.93 8.21 -9.10
CA GLY A 419 0.15 7.42 -9.69
C GLY A 419 1.26 8.24 -10.34
N GLN A 420 1.36 9.54 -10.04
CA GLN A 420 2.36 10.46 -10.60
C GLN A 420 3.25 11.12 -9.54
N GLY A 421 3.16 10.72 -8.26
CA GLY A 421 3.96 11.33 -7.20
C GLY A 421 3.49 12.70 -6.72
N PRO A 422 2.21 12.86 -6.28
CA PRO A 422 1.72 14.14 -5.78
C PRO A 422 2.35 14.59 -4.46
N ILE A 423 2.99 13.67 -3.72
CA ILE A 423 3.81 14.01 -2.55
C ILE A 423 5.28 13.71 -2.86
N VAL A 424 6.13 14.69 -2.64
CA VAL A 424 7.57 14.59 -2.86
C VAL A 424 8.33 14.93 -1.58
N THR A 425 9.07 13.96 -1.06
CA THR A 425 9.93 14.13 0.11
C THR A 425 11.25 14.83 -0.24
N LEU A 426 11.70 15.72 0.65
CA LEU A 426 12.91 16.54 0.48
C LEU A 426 14.04 16.04 1.41
N SER A 427 15.30 16.20 0.99
CA SER A 427 16.48 15.78 1.77
C SER A 427 17.59 16.84 1.75
N PRO A 428 18.33 17.01 2.87
CA PRO A 428 19.49 17.90 2.92
C PRO A 428 20.63 17.46 2.00
N LEU A 429 20.76 16.16 1.69
CA LEU A 429 21.85 15.60 0.86
C LEU A 429 21.83 16.09 -0.61
N LEU A 430 20.79 16.82 -1.02
CA LEU A 430 20.52 17.09 -2.44
C LEU A 430 20.34 18.56 -2.81
N ASN A 431 20.53 19.49 -1.87
CA ASN A 431 20.38 20.93 -2.11
C ASN A 431 19.12 21.26 -2.95
N GLY A 432 17.96 20.70 -2.57
CA GLY A 432 16.68 20.98 -3.22
C GLY A 432 16.43 20.26 -4.55
N LYS A 433 17.24 19.26 -4.93
CA LYS A 433 16.95 18.38 -6.08
C LYS A 433 16.21 17.12 -5.62
N THR A 434 15.12 16.77 -6.31
CA THR A 434 14.36 15.53 -6.09
C THR A 434 15.23 14.31 -6.43
N GLN A 435 15.38 13.37 -5.50
CA GLN A 435 15.98 12.08 -5.79
C GLN A 435 14.95 11.09 -6.31
N SER A 436 15.44 10.13 -7.08
CA SER A 436 15.13 8.70 -6.88
C SER A 436 16.11 8.19 -5.81
N ARG A 437 15.63 7.81 -4.60
CA ARG A 437 16.25 6.87 -3.62
C ARG A 437 15.26 6.48 -2.54
N LEU A 438 15.34 5.21 -2.13
CA LEU A 438 14.71 4.63 -0.95
C LEU A 438 15.11 5.43 0.31
N ALA A 439 14.16 6.21 0.85
CA ALA A 439 14.25 7.07 2.03
C ALA A 439 15.19 8.30 1.92
N PRO A 440 14.72 9.46 1.41
CA PRO A 440 15.43 10.72 1.64
C PRO A 440 15.67 10.93 3.14
N GLY A 441 16.90 11.34 3.47
CA GLY A 441 17.34 11.49 4.86
C GLY A 441 16.54 12.56 5.60
N LEU A 442 16.20 12.26 6.85
CA LEU A 442 15.60 13.19 7.79
C LEU A 442 16.61 14.29 8.14
N LEU A 443 16.13 15.50 8.45
CA LEU A 443 16.99 16.52 9.06
C LEU A 443 17.28 16.11 10.52
N THR A 444 18.55 15.90 10.83
CA THR A 444 19.04 15.72 12.20
C THR A 444 19.51 17.05 12.78
N PRO A 445 19.77 17.16 14.11
CA PRO A 445 20.17 18.44 14.70
C PRO A 445 21.37 19.08 13.99
N GLY A 446 21.18 20.31 13.54
CA GLY A 446 22.16 21.09 12.77
C GLY A 446 21.94 21.04 11.26
N ASP A 447 21.21 20.06 10.74
CA ASP A 447 20.86 20.00 9.33
C ASP A 447 19.85 21.08 8.95
N SER A 448 19.95 21.54 7.71
CA SER A 448 19.01 22.47 7.11
C SER A 448 18.77 22.12 5.66
N LEU A 449 17.58 22.47 5.16
CA LEU A 449 17.28 22.47 3.74
C LEU A 449 16.57 23.77 3.35
N VAL A 450 16.70 24.13 2.08
CA VAL A 450 16.00 25.28 1.49
C VAL A 450 15.06 24.78 0.41
N TYR A 451 13.81 25.20 0.48
CA TYR A 451 12.80 24.98 -0.56
C TYR A 451 12.18 26.31 -0.97
N GLU A 452 12.32 26.69 -2.25
CA GLU A 452 11.97 28.03 -2.74
C GLU A 452 12.68 29.12 -1.93
N ASN A 453 11.94 29.97 -1.20
CA ASN A 453 12.49 30.98 -0.29
C ASN A 453 12.39 30.59 1.20
N ILE A 454 12.12 29.32 1.51
CA ILE A 454 11.90 28.84 2.87
C ILE A 454 13.09 27.99 3.33
N THR A 455 13.73 28.39 4.42
CA THR A 455 14.76 27.61 5.10
C THR A 455 14.13 26.85 6.27
N ILE A 456 14.37 25.55 6.33
CA ILE A 456 13.92 24.66 7.41
C ILE A 456 15.14 24.03 8.05
N SER A 457 15.27 24.18 9.36
CA SER A 457 16.41 23.66 10.13
C SER A 457 15.93 22.85 11.33
N ASN A 458 16.51 21.67 11.54
CA ASN A 458 16.36 20.98 12.82
C ASN A 458 17.35 21.57 13.82
N VAL A 459 16.86 22.33 14.80
CA VAL A 459 17.67 23.01 15.82
C VAL A 459 18.14 22.04 16.90
N SER A 460 17.26 21.12 17.30
CA SER A 460 17.53 20.14 18.35
C SER A 460 16.49 19.03 18.32
N SER A 461 16.91 17.81 18.67
CA SER A 461 16.05 16.64 18.75
C SER A 461 15.99 16.13 20.18
N SER A 462 14.81 15.69 20.57
CA SER A 462 14.55 14.92 21.79
C SER A 462 13.92 13.58 21.42
N PHE A 463 13.80 12.70 22.42
CA PHE A 463 13.09 11.44 22.25
C PHE A 463 11.66 11.68 21.71
N ASP A 464 10.93 12.69 22.20
CA ASP A 464 9.51 12.88 21.88
C ASP A 464 9.23 13.81 20.70
N GLY A 465 10.26 14.43 20.11
CA GLY A 465 10.06 15.39 19.01
C GLY A 465 11.26 16.30 18.74
N ASP A 466 11.06 17.26 17.86
CA ASP A 466 12.10 18.14 17.32
C ASP A 466 11.77 19.62 17.48
N LEU A 467 12.79 20.42 17.73
CA LEU A 467 12.73 21.88 17.67
C LEU A 467 13.15 22.32 16.26
N VAL A 468 12.23 22.91 15.51
CA VAL A 468 12.39 23.27 14.10
C VAL A 468 12.38 24.78 13.94
N SER A 469 13.39 25.31 13.26
CA SER A 469 13.41 26.70 12.81
C SER A 469 12.91 26.81 11.37
N ILE A 470 12.07 27.79 11.11
CA ILE A 470 11.54 28.16 9.79
C ILE A 470 11.90 29.62 9.54
N GLU A 471 12.54 29.90 8.40
CA GLU A 471 12.77 31.27 7.91
C GLU A 471 12.20 31.41 6.50
N ILE A 472 11.33 32.40 6.28
CA ILE A 472 10.68 32.68 5.00
C ILE A 472 11.26 33.98 4.44
N GLY A 473 11.91 33.91 3.27
CA GLY A 473 12.53 35.03 2.56
C GLY A 473 11.56 36.08 2.06
#